data_AF-A0A0Q7T057-F1
#
_entry.id   AF-A0A0Q7T057-F1
#
_cell.length_a   1.000
_cell.length_b   1.000
_cell.length_c   1.000
_cell.angle_alpha   90.00
_cell.angle_beta   90.00
_cell.angle_gamma   90.00
#
_symmetry.space_group_name_H-M   'P 1'
#
loop_
_entity.id
_entity.type
_entity.pdbx_description
1 polymer ?
#
loop_
_entity_poly.entity_id
_entity_poly.type
_entity_poly.pdbx_seq_one_letter_code
_entity_poly.pdbx_strand_id
1 'polypeptide(L)'
;MMAELLALTLLRTQAAAAAAVLLVLLLRGPMRTVFGAGLAYRLWALVPVAAIATVFPSLSETLGSGAPPPLMGEERAVMVMAVWLAGCVALATVILLQERAFRARAQAGRAGPAVMGVFWPRVVLPADFAARFDEQARKIVDLHERAHIKRGDPVANLAIAAIQVLGWCNPLIHVGALCARLDQEMACDASVLSLRPNLRRTYAQALVEAHTRRTGSPLACFFAAHPLLLRVKLLARPEPSYRRQTAGAAAIALMAVITALGVWTVTPRGPLPSQEISWPGRFVGDSPVDGITLPKLNH
;
A
#
# COMPACT_ATOMS: atom_id res chain seq x y z
N MET A 1 26.91 -2.27 -12.12
CA MET A 1 26.55 -3.22 -11.03
C MET A 1 25.51 -2.68 -10.03
N MET A 2 25.77 -1.58 -9.29
CA MET A 2 24.85 -1.13 -8.22
C MET A 2 23.46 -0.74 -8.75
N ALA A 3 23.39 -0.09 -9.92
CA ALA A 3 22.12 0.27 -10.57
C ALA A 3 21.27 -0.96 -10.91
N GLU A 4 21.89 -2.04 -11.38
CA GLU A 4 21.19 -3.30 -11.70
C GLU A 4 20.59 -3.95 -10.46
N LEU A 5 21.32 -3.98 -9.34
CA LEU A 5 20.79 -4.48 -8.07
C LEU A 5 19.57 -3.67 -7.61
N LEU A 6 19.63 -2.33 -7.69
CA LEU A 6 18.51 -1.46 -7.32
C LEU A 6 17.30 -1.64 -8.26
N ALA A 7 17.53 -1.74 -9.57
CA ALA A 7 16.47 -1.98 -10.54
C ALA A 7 15.80 -3.36 -10.37
N LEU A 8 16.58 -4.41 -10.11
CA LEU A 8 16.07 -5.75 -9.83
C LEU A 8 15.28 -5.80 -8.52
N THR A 9 15.78 -5.19 -7.44
CA THR A 9 15.05 -5.08 -6.17
C THR A 9 13.76 -4.31 -6.34
N LEU A 10 13.76 -3.18 -7.06
CA LEU A 10 12.55 -2.44 -7.41
C LEU A 10 11.50 -3.33 -8.11
N LEU A 11 11.89 -4.08 -9.14
CA LEU A 11 10.99 -4.99 -9.86
C LEU A 11 10.43 -6.09 -8.93
N ARG A 12 11.27 -6.67 -8.06
CA ARG A 12 10.83 -7.62 -7.02
C ARG A 12 9.82 -6.99 -6.07
N THR A 13 10.08 -5.78 -5.57
CA THR A 13 9.18 -5.03 -4.68
C THR A 13 7.81 -4.81 -5.33
N GLN A 14 7.79 -4.39 -6.60
CA GLN A 14 6.55 -4.18 -7.35
C GLN A 14 5.75 -5.48 -7.53
N ALA A 15 6.41 -6.60 -7.82
CA ALA A 15 5.78 -7.92 -7.94
C ALA A 15 5.26 -8.46 -6.60
N ALA A 16 6.05 -8.33 -5.52
CA ALA A 16 5.65 -8.74 -4.17
C ALA A 16 4.45 -7.93 -3.66
N ALA A 17 4.45 -6.61 -3.87
CA ALA A 17 3.32 -5.74 -3.55
C ALA A 17 2.06 -6.10 -4.36
N ALA A 18 2.20 -6.40 -5.66
CA ALA A 18 1.09 -6.87 -6.50
C ALA A 18 0.47 -8.18 -5.98
N ALA A 19 1.30 -9.18 -5.68
CA ALA A 19 0.86 -10.46 -5.13
C ALA A 19 0.17 -10.29 -3.76
N ALA A 20 0.73 -9.45 -2.88
CA ALA A 20 0.11 -9.11 -1.60
C ALA A 20 -1.25 -8.41 -1.76
N VAL A 21 -1.39 -7.48 -2.71
CA VAL A 21 -2.71 -6.88 -3.02
C VAL A 21 -3.71 -7.94 -3.45
N LEU A 22 -3.35 -8.86 -4.35
CA LEU A 22 -4.25 -9.93 -4.80
C LEU A 22 -4.69 -10.82 -3.63
N LEU A 23 -3.76 -11.22 -2.77
CA LEU A 23 -4.06 -11.98 -1.55
C LEU A 23 -5.04 -11.24 -0.63
N VAL A 24 -4.82 -9.94 -0.40
CA VAL A 24 -5.73 -9.12 0.42
C VAL A 24 -7.10 -8.95 -0.26
N LEU A 25 -7.17 -8.82 -1.58
CA LEU A 25 -8.44 -8.73 -2.32
C LEU A 25 -9.27 -10.01 -2.20
N LEU A 26 -8.64 -11.19 -2.23
CA LEU A 26 -9.30 -12.48 -2.00
C LEU A 26 -9.79 -12.61 -0.54
N LEU A 27 -8.94 -12.25 0.42
CA LEU A 27 -9.18 -12.50 1.85
C LEU A 27 -10.01 -11.43 2.57
N ARG A 28 -10.07 -10.18 2.09
CA ARG A 28 -10.79 -9.08 2.77
C ARG A 28 -12.28 -9.34 2.95
N GLY A 29 -12.91 -10.07 2.03
CA GLY A 29 -14.32 -10.47 2.13
C GLY A 29 -14.56 -11.40 3.32
N PRO A 30 -13.98 -12.62 3.32
CA PRO A 30 -14.03 -13.55 4.45
C PRO A 30 -13.53 -12.95 5.78
N MET A 31 -12.42 -12.19 5.76
CA MET A 31 -11.91 -11.50 6.96
C MET A 31 -12.97 -10.56 7.56
N ARG A 32 -13.69 -9.80 6.72
CA ARG A 32 -14.75 -8.90 7.18
C ARG A 32 -15.96 -9.64 7.76
N THR A 33 -16.32 -10.82 7.24
CA THR A 33 -17.47 -11.58 7.74
C THR A 33 -17.16 -12.38 9.01
N VAL A 34 -15.93 -12.90 9.15
CA VAL A 34 -15.52 -13.75 10.28
C VAL A 34 -14.90 -12.93 11.42
N PHE A 35 -14.15 -11.87 11.11
CA PHE A 35 -13.31 -11.13 12.07
C PHE A 35 -13.61 -9.62 12.13
N GLY A 36 -14.53 -9.12 11.30
CA GLY A 36 -15.05 -7.75 11.39
C GLY A 36 -14.30 -6.74 10.51
N ALA A 37 -14.87 -5.55 10.34
CA ALA A 37 -14.33 -4.55 9.42
C ALA A 37 -12.96 -4.01 9.83
N GLY A 38 -12.71 -3.86 11.14
CA GLY A 38 -11.41 -3.40 11.65
C GLY A 38 -10.25 -4.32 11.28
N LEU A 39 -10.45 -5.64 11.31
CA LEU A 39 -9.41 -6.62 10.94
C LEU A 39 -9.28 -6.79 9.42
N ALA A 40 -10.38 -6.70 8.68
CA ALA A 40 -10.33 -6.63 7.21
C ALA A 40 -9.53 -5.40 6.71
N TYR A 41 -9.60 -4.27 7.42
CA TYR A 41 -8.77 -3.10 7.13
C TYR A 41 -7.30 -3.32 7.49
N ARG A 42 -6.99 -3.89 8.67
CA ARG A 42 -5.60 -4.19 9.06
C ARG A 42 -4.88 -5.18 8.14
N LEU A 43 -5.63 -6.03 7.43
CA LEU A 43 -5.07 -6.99 6.47
C LEU A 43 -4.26 -6.31 5.34
N TRP A 44 -4.54 -5.04 5.01
CA TRP A 44 -3.76 -4.27 4.04
C TRP A 44 -2.29 -4.03 4.45
N ALA A 45 -1.94 -4.23 5.73
CA ALA A 45 -0.55 -4.21 6.20
C ALA A 45 0.34 -5.30 5.57
N LEU A 46 -0.24 -6.34 4.97
CA LEU A 46 0.53 -7.35 4.21
C LEU A 46 1.25 -6.75 3.00
N VAL A 47 0.75 -5.66 2.40
CA VAL A 47 1.36 -5.02 1.22
C VAL A 47 2.71 -4.37 1.56
N PRO A 48 2.84 -3.46 2.54
CA PRO A 48 4.15 -2.94 2.94
C PRO A 48 5.05 -4.02 3.56
N VAL A 49 4.52 -5.04 4.24
CA VAL A 49 5.34 -6.18 4.73
C VAL A 49 5.99 -6.93 3.57
N ALA A 50 5.23 -7.27 2.52
CA ALA A 50 5.77 -7.92 1.32
C ALA A 50 6.80 -7.05 0.60
N ALA A 51 6.56 -5.74 0.51
CA ALA A 51 7.48 -4.78 -0.10
C ALA A 51 8.78 -4.57 0.71
N ILE A 52 8.72 -4.61 2.04
CA ILE A 52 9.91 -4.50 2.89
C ILE A 52 10.73 -5.80 2.84
N ALA A 53 10.08 -6.96 2.75
CA ALA A 53 10.74 -8.26 2.67
C ALA A 53 11.66 -8.40 1.44
N THR A 54 11.40 -7.70 0.32
CA THR A 54 12.27 -7.73 -0.88
C THR A 54 13.56 -6.92 -0.75
N VAL A 55 13.71 -6.11 0.32
CA VAL A 55 14.93 -5.33 0.58
C VAL A 55 16.03 -6.20 1.22
N PHE A 56 15.64 -7.28 1.90
CA PHE A 56 16.58 -8.23 2.49
C PHE A 56 17.11 -9.20 1.44
N PRO A 57 18.38 -9.65 1.56
CA PRO A 57 18.94 -10.64 0.64
C PRO A 57 18.11 -11.92 0.71
N SER A 58 17.75 -12.48 -0.44
CA SER A 58 16.90 -13.67 -0.52
C SER A 58 17.54 -14.91 0.11
N LEU A 59 16.75 -15.95 0.39
CA LEU A 59 17.29 -17.24 0.84
C LEU A 59 18.28 -17.79 -0.21
N SER A 60 18.01 -17.60 -1.51
CA SER A 60 18.93 -18.00 -2.57
C SER A 60 20.22 -17.18 -2.56
N GLU A 61 20.15 -15.85 -2.35
CA GLU A 61 21.35 -15.01 -2.18
C GLU A 61 22.17 -15.43 -0.95
N THR A 62 21.50 -15.84 0.13
CA THR A 62 22.12 -16.27 1.40
C THR A 62 22.84 -17.63 1.29
N LEU A 63 22.37 -18.57 0.44
CA LEU A 63 22.75 -20.00 0.51
C LEU A 63 23.79 -20.53 -0.50
N GLY A 64 24.38 -19.75 -1.41
CA GLY A 64 25.32 -20.32 -2.41
C GLY A 64 24.65 -21.12 -3.57
N SER A 65 23.46 -21.68 -3.38
CA SER A 65 22.61 -22.30 -4.42
C SER A 65 21.82 -21.30 -5.30
N GLY A 66 21.74 -21.55 -6.62
CA GLY A 66 20.81 -20.88 -7.57
C GLY A 66 21.47 -20.11 -8.71
N ALA A 67 20.78 -19.99 -9.85
CA ALA A 67 21.29 -19.29 -11.04
C ALA A 67 21.31 -17.75 -10.84
N PRO A 68 22.32 -17.03 -11.36
CA PRO A 68 22.31 -15.57 -11.38
C PRO A 68 21.15 -15.04 -12.24
N PRO A 69 20.63 -13.83 -11.98
CA PRO A 69 19.61 -13.23 -12.81
C PRO A 69 20.20 -12.86 -14.18
N PRO A 70 19.41 -12.82 -15.26
CA PRO A 70 19.86 -12.27 -16.52
C PRO A 70 20.32 -10.82 -16.32
N LEU A 71 21.51 -10.49 -16.83
CA LEU A 71 22.06 -9.13 -16.73
C LEU A 71 21.14 -8.17 -17.47
N MET A 72 20.73 -7.11 -16.77
CA MET A 72 19.84 -6.09 -17.31
C MET A 72 20.60 -5.13 -18.22
N GLY A 73 21.91 -4.95 -17.98
CA GLY A 73 22.73 -3.91 -18.56
C GLY A 73 22.59 -2.62 -17.74
N GLU A 74 23.72 -2.02 -17.37
CA GLU A 74 23.76 -0.84 -16.50
C GLU A 74 22.95 0.33 -17.08
N GLU A 75 23.04 0.58 -18.38
CA GLU A 75 22.24 1.60 -19.08
C GLU A 75 20.73 1.39 -18.92
N ARG A 76 20.25 0.15 -19.08
CA ARG A 76 18.82 -0.17 -18.94
C ARG A 76 18.37 -0.08 -17.50
N ALA A 77 19.21 -0.49 -16.54
CA ALA A 77 18.93 -0.35 -15.12
C ALA A 77 18.81 1.12 -14.70
N VAL A 78 19.76 1.97 -15.12
CA VAL A 78 19.70 3.43 -14.91
C VAL A 78 18.45 4.03 -15.57
N MET A 79 18.12 3.64 -16.81
CA MET A 79 16.91 4.10 -17.49
C MET A 79 15.63 3.72 -16.73
N VAL A 80 15.51 2.48 -16.25
CA VAL A 80 14.33 2.04 -15.47
C VAL A 80 14.24 2.77 -14.13
N MET A 81 15.34 2.99 -13.43
CA MET A 81 15.37 3.79 -12.20
C MET A 81 14.96 5.25 -12.47
N ALA A 82 15.45 5.85 -13.56
CA ALA A 82 15.12 7.23 -13.94
C ALA A 82 13.64 7.39 -14.32
N VAL A 83 13.09 6.48 -15.13
CA VAL A 83 11.65 6.46 -15.49
C VAL A 83 10.79 6.26 -14.24
N TRP A 84 11.17 5.33 -13.36
CA TRP A 84 10.46 5.11 -12.10
C TRP A 84 10.47 6.36 -11.22
N LEU A 85 11.62 6.99 -11.02
CA LEU A 85 11.76 8.20 -10.20
C LEU A 85 10.97 9.38 -10.78
N ALA A 86 11.00 9.57 -12.10
CA ALA A 86 10.23 10.61 -12.78
C ALA A 86 8.72 10.43 -12.56
N GLY A 87 8.20 9.20 -12.65
CA GLY A 87 6.80 8.90 -12.35
C GLY A 87 6.43 9.06 -10.87
N CYS A 88 7.34 8.73 -9.93
CA CYS A 88 7.18 9.02 -8.51
C CYS A 88 7.03 10.53 -8.28
N VAL A 89 7.91 11.35 -8.85
CA VAL A 89 7.86 12.82 -8.75
C VAL A 89 6.57 13.38 -9.38
N ALA A 90 6.18 12.87 -10.56
CA ALA A 90 4.96 13.30 -11.23
C ALA A 90 3.69 13.00 -10.40
N LEU A 91 3.53 11.77 -9.91
CA LEU A 91 2.36 11.40 -9.11
C LEU A 91 2.34 12.10 -7.74
N ALA A 92 3.49 12.24 -7.09
CA ALA A 92 3.60 13.02 -5.85
C ALA A 92 3.20 14.49 -6.08
N THR A 93 3.62 15.10 -7.19
CA THR A 93 3.24 16.47 -7.56
C THR A 93 1.73 16.58 -7.79
N VAL A 94 1.12 15.64 -8.51
CA VAL A 94 -0.34 15.59 -8.71
C VAL A 94 -1.08 15.50 -7.37
N ILE A 95 -0.66 14.62 -6.45
CA ILE A 95 -1.27 14.47 -5.12
C ILE A 95 -1.12 15.77 -4.30
N LEU A 96 0.04 16.41 -4.32
CA LEU A 96 0.28 17.68 -3.62
C LEU A 96 -0.57 18.83 -4.18
N LEU A 97 -0.77 18.89 -5.49
CA LEU A 97 -1.65 19.89 -6.12
C LEU A 97 -3.12 19.64 -5.80
N GLN A 98 -3.57 18.37 -5.79
CA GLN A 98 -4.92 18.00 -5.37
C GLN A 98 -5.20 18.36 -3.91
N GLU A 99 -4.24 18.10 -3.01
CA GLU A 99 -4.31 18.47 -1.60
C GLU A 99 -4.36 20.00 -1.40
N ARG A 100 -3.52 20.76 -2.12
CA ARG A 100 -3.58 22.24 -2.11
C ARG A 100 -4.95 22.75 -2.57
N ALA A 101 -5.48 22.21 -3.68
CA ALA A 101 -6.79 22.57 -4.21
C ALA A 101 -7.96 22.13 -3.30
N PHE A 102 -7.80 21.06 -2.52
CA PHE A 102 -8.75 20.66 -1.49
C PHE A 102 -8.72 21.64 -0.30
N ARG A 103 -7.54 21.96 0.23
CA ARG A 103 -7.37 22.93 1.33
C ARG A 103 -7.95 24.30 0.99
N ALA A 104 -7.71 24.81 -0.22
CA ALA A 104 -8.28 26.08 -0.65
C ALA A 104 -9.82 26.06 -0.67
N ARG A 105 -10.44 24.97 -1.17
CA ARG A 105 -11.90 24.79 -1.12
C ARG A 105 -12.43 24.65 0.30
N ALA A 106 -11.70 23.98 1.19
CA ALA A 106 -12.07 23.81 2.58
C ALA A 106 -11.99 25.13 3.37
N GLN A 107 -10.95 25.93 3.16
CA GLN A 107 -10.83 27.30 3.69
C GLN A 107 -11.95 28.22 3.18
N ALA A 108 -12.37 28.06 1.92
CA ALA A 108 -13.52 28.77 1.36
C ALA A 108 -14.90 28.20 1.80
N GLY A 109 -14.95 27.21 2.70
CA GLY A 109 -16.19 26.59 3.17
C GLY A 109 -16.93 25.73 2.12
N ARG A 110 -16.28 25.40 1.00
CA ARG A 110 -16.84 24.69 -0.18
C ARG A 110 -16.44 23.21 -0.26
N ALA A 111 -15.70 22.68 0.72
CA ALA A 111 -15.41 21.26 0.83
C ALA A 111 -16.41 20.59 1.78
N GLY A 112 -16.87 19.37 1.46
CA GLY A 112 -17.67 18.58 2.39
C GLY A 112 -16.90 18.21 3.68
N PRO A 113 -17.60 17.64 4.69
CA PRO A 113 -16.97 17.18 5.92
C PRO A 113 -15.76 16.29 5.64
N ALA A 114 -14.64 16.57 6.31
CA ALA A 114 -13.40 15.81 6.18
C ALA A 114 -12.44 16.08 7.34
N VAL A 115 -11.57 15.10 7.63
CA VAL A 115 -10.36 15.31 8.43
C VAL A 115 -9.22 15.83 7.56
N MET A 116 -8.65 16.99 7.91
CA MET A 116 -7.46 17.55 7.26
C MET A 116 -6.24 17.54 8.18
N GLY A 117 -5.06 17.32 7.58
CA GLY A 117 -3.77 17.27 8.28
C GLY A 117 -3.39 15.85 8.72
N VAL A 118 -2.11 15.49 8.57
CA VAL A 118 -1.62 14.13 8.88
C VAL A 118 -1.27 13.99 10.37
N PHE A 119 -0.31 14.80 10.84
CA PHE A 119 0.20 14.72 12.22
C PHE A 119 -0.60 15.58 13.22
N TRP A 120 -1.32 16.59 12.71
CA TRP A 120 -2.18 17.48 13.49
C TRP A 120 -3.59 17.51 12.88
N PRO A 121 -4.30 16.37 12.87
CA PRO A 121 -5.56 16.24 12.17
C PRO A 121 -6.67 17.07 12.81
N ARG A 122 -7.47 17.75 11.98
CA ARG A 122 -8.60 18.59 12.40
C ARG A 122 -9.82 18.27 11.54
N VAL A 123 -10.99 18.21 12.15
CA VAL A 123 -12.27 18.14 11.44
C VAL A 123 -12.53 19.49 10.79
N VAL A 124 -12.85 19.49 9.50
CA VAL A 124 -13.29 20.66 8.76
C VAL A 124 -14.65 20.39 8.14
N LEU A 125 -15.53 21.37 8.23
CA LEU A 125 -16.95 21.30 7.87
C LEU A 125 -17.24 22.40 6.84
N PRO A 126 -18.15 22.18 5.88
CA PRO A 126 -18.54 23.23 4.94
C PRO A 126 -19.29 24.37 5.64
N ALA A 127 -19.30 25.55 5.03
CA ALA A 127 -20.02 26.71 5.56
C ALA A 127 -21.54 26.47 5.62
N ASP A 128 -22.08 25.65 4.71
CA ASP A 128 -23.51 25.27 4.69
C ASP A 128 -23.88 24.14 5.67
N PHE A 129 -22.92 23.59 6.43
CA PHE A 129 -23.13 22.37 7.23
C PHE A 129 -24.33 22.45 8.18
N ALA A 130 -24.53 23.60 8.82
CA ALA A 130 -25.65 23.85 9.74
C ALA A 130 -27.02 23.98 9.05
N ALA A 131 -27.05 24.37 7.77
CA ALA A 131 -28.27 24.47 6.96
C ALA A 131 -28.57 23.17 6.19
N ARG A 132 -27.52 22.40 5.86
CA ARG A 132 -27.61 21.18 5.05
C ARG A 132 -28.02 19.94 5.84
N PHE A 133 -27.72 19.89 7.13
CA PHE A 133 -27.94 18.73 8.00
C PHE A 133 -28.61 19.15 9.32
N ASP A 134 -29.58 18.37 9.78
CA ASP A 134 -30.18 18.58 11.11
C ASP A 134 -29.17 18.36 12.24
N GLU A 135 -29.54 18.71 13.49
CA GLU A 135 -28.62 18.58 14.63
C GLU A 135 -28.16 17.14 14.88
N GLN A 136 -29.00 16.15 14.61
CA GLN A 136 -28.71 14.74 14.88
C GLN A 136 -27.78 14.16 13.81
N ALA A 137 -28.02 14.46 12.53
CA ALA A 137 -27.13 14.15 11.42
C ALA A 137 -25.76 14.83 11.60
N ARG A 138 -25.72 16.10 12.02
CA ARG A 138 -24.46 16.82 12.32
C ARG A 138 -23.64 16.15 13.42
N LYS A 139 -24.28 15.74 14.52
CA LYS A 139 -23.62 14.99 15.61
C LYS A 139 -23.06 13.64 15.14
N ILE A 140 -23.74 12.98 14.21
CA ILE A 140 -23.26 11.70 13.64
C ILE A 140 -22.08 11.90 12.70
N VAL A 141 -22.09 12.93 11.85
CA VAL A 141 -20.94 13.27 10.99
C VAL A 141 -19.74 13.66 11.85
N ASP A 142 -19.88 14.54 12.84
CA ASP A 142 -18.78 14.91 13.75
C ASP A 142 -18.20 13.68 14.50
N LEU A 143 -19.06 12.74 14.94
CA LEU A 143 -18.63 11.49 15.55
C LEU A 143 -17.84 10.59 14.58
N HIS A 144 -18.22 10.56 13.30
CA HIS A 144 -17.52 9.84 12.23
C HIS A 144 -16.14 10.44 11.93
N GLU A 145 -16.06 11.75 11.70
CA GLU A 145 -14.79 12.44 11.44
C GLU A 145 -13.83 12.32 12.64
N ARG A 146 -14.33 12.40 13.88
CA ARG A 146 -13.53 12.16 15.09
C ARG A 146 -13.05 10.71 15.23
N ALA A 147 -13.82 9.74 14.76
CA ALA A 147 -13.40 8.34 14.77
C ALA A 147 -12.19 8.11 13.83
N HIS A 148 -12.16 8.76 12.66
CA HIS A 148 -10.98 8.77 11.79
C HIS A 148 -9.73 9.34 12.48
N ILE A 149 -9.89 10.47 13.19
CA ILE A 149 -8.80 11.07 14.00
C ILE A 149 -8.29 10.07 15.05
N LYS A 150 -9.20 9.53 15.88
CA LYS A 150 -8.87 8.59 16.96
C LYS A 150 -8.19 7.31 16.47
N ARG A 151 -8.47 6.88 15.23
CA ARG A 151 -7.89 5.70 14.58
C ARG A 151 -6.54 5.96 13.91
N GLY A 152 -6.11 7.22 13.77
CA GLY A 152 -4.90 7.57 13.00
C GLY A 152 -5.06 7.41 11.48
N ASP A 153 -6.30 7.42 10.98
CA ASP A 153 -6.60 7.24 9.55
C ASP A 153 -5.89 8.25 8.61
N PRO A 154 -5.62 9.52 9.01
CA PRO A 154 -4.78 10.42 8.21
C PRO A 154 -3.34 9.93 7.99
N VAL A 155 -2.73 9.27 8.98
CA VAL A 155 -1.39 8.67 8.86
C VAL A 155 -1.43 7.47 7.93
N ALA A 156 -2.46 6.62 8.06
CA ALA A 156 -2.67 5.50 7.14
C ALA A 156 -2.92 5.98 5.70
N ASN A 157 -3.63 7.10 5.52
CA ASN A 157 -3.85 7.71 4.20
C ASN A 157 -2.58 8.32 3.59
N LEU A 158 -1.65 8.84 4.41
CA LEU A 158 -0.31 9.19 3.94
C LEU A 158 0.48 7.95 3.51
N ALA A 159 0.44 6.87 4.29
CA ALA A 159 1.11 5.62 3.93
C ALA A 159 0.56 5.01 2.63
N ILE A 160 -0.76 5.00 2.44
CA ILE A 160 -1.40 4.59 1.17
C ILE A 160 -0.93 5.48 0.03
N ALA A 161 -0.89 6.81 0.20
CA ALA A 161 -0.40 7.72 -0.84
C ALA A 161 1.09 7.48 -1.18
N ALA A 162 1.94 7.23 -0.18
CA ALA A 162 3.35 6.91 -0.38
C ALA A 162 3.52 5.59 -1.15
N ILE A 163 2.75 4.54 -0.80
CA ILE A 163 2.74 3.27 -1.54
C ILE A 163 2.24 3.48 -2.98
N GLN A 164 1.23 4.33 -3.20
CA GLN A 164 0.78 4.68 -4.56
C GLN A 164 1.84 5.46 -5.36
N VAL A 165 2.64 6.32 -4.72
CA VAL A 165 3.75 7.03 -5.37
C VAL A 165 4.86 6.07 -5.76
N LEU A 166 5.39 5.28 -4.82
CA LEU A 166 6.41 4.27 -5.09
C LEU A 166 5.92 3.21 -6.09
N GLY A 167 4.63 2.92 -6.05
CA GLY A 167 3.93 1.95 -6.86
C GLY A 167 3.25 2.49 -8.12
N TRP A 168 3.56 3.71 -8.57
CA TRP A 168 2.73 4.44 -9.56
C TRP A 168 2.45 3.69 -10.88
N CYS A 169 3.35 2.82 -11.31
CA CYS A 169 3.22 2.03 -12.54
C CYS A 169 2.44 0.72 -12.33
N ASN A 170 2.05 0.38 -11.10
CA ASN A 170 1.41 -0.88 -10.75
C ASN A 170 -0.12 -0.69 -10.56
N PRO A 171 -0.96 -1.13 -11.51
CA PRO A 171 -2.41 -0.91 -11.43
C PRO A 171 -3.05 -1.60 -10.21
N LEU A 172 -2.48 -2.70 -9.72
CA LEU A 172 -2.98 -3.38 -8.53
C LEU A 172 -2.78 -2.53 -7.28
N ILE A 173 -1.69 -1.76 -7.16
CA ILE A 173 -1.51 -0.83 -6.03
C ILE A 173 -2.61 0.25 -6.00
N HIS A 174 -3.04 0.75 -7.16
CA HIS A 174 -4.16 1.71 -7.24
C HIS A 174 -5.52 1.07 -6.89
N VAL A 175 -5.81 -0.13 -7.41
CA VAL A 175 -7.00 -0.91 -7.01
C VAL A 175 -6.98 -1.21 -5.51
N GLY A 176 -5.81 -1.57 -4.97
CA GLY A 176 -5.57 -1.81 -3.56
C GLY A 176 -5.84 -0.56 -2.71
N ALA A 177 -5.34 0.61 -3.12
CA ALA A 177 -5.60 1.87 -2.44
C ALA A 177 -7.09 2.25 -2.39
N LEU A 178 -7.83 2.07 -3.50
CA LEU A 178 -9.28 2.26 -3.53
C LEU A 178 -9.98 1.29 -2.55
N CYS A 179 -9.57 0.03 -2.56
CA CYS A 179 -10.14 -1.01 -1.70
C CYS A 179 -9.81 -0.80 -0.21
N ALA A 180 -8.59 -0.38 0.11
CA ALA A 180 -8.14 -0.07 1.48
C ALA A 180 -8.92 1.11 2.06
N ARG A 181 -9.19 2.16 1.28
CA ARG A 181 -10.04 3.29 1.71
C ARG A 181 -11.48 2.86 1.96
N LEU A 182 -12.04 1.95 1.15
CA LEU A 182 -13.36 1.36 1.43
C LEU A 182 -13.37 0.54 2.73
N ASP A 183 -12.32 -0.26 3.01
CA ASP A 183 -12.19 -0.95 4.30
C ASP A 183 -11.98 0.03 5.47
N GLN A 184 -11.29 1.16 5.25
CA GLN A 184 -11.10 2.21 6.23
C GLN A 184 -12.43 2.83 6.68
N GLU A 185 -13.31 3.15 5.73
CA GLU A 185 -14.68 3.64 6.00
C GLU A 185 -15.50 2.62 6.80
N MET A 186 -15.51 1.36 6.36
CA MET A 186 -16.26 0.29 7.04
C MET A 186 -15.72 0.02 8.46
N ALA A 187 -14.41 0.14 8.67
CA ALA A 187 -13.79 0.05 9.98
C ALA A 187 -14.09 1.28 10.87
N CYS A 188 -14.28 2.46 10.26
CA CYS A 188 -14.71 3.66 10.95
C CYS A 188 -16.14 3.50 11.47
N ASP A 189 -17.06 3.12 10.58
CA ASP A 189 -18.47 2.81 10.87
C ASP A 189 -18.59 1.81 12.04
N ALA A 190 -17.85 0.70 11.97
CA ALA A 190 -17.79 -0.33 13.02
C ALA A 190 -17.30 0.23 14.37
N SER A 191 -16.27 1.09 14.35
CA SER A 191 -15.73 1.71 15.57
C SER A 191 -16.71 2.67 16.24
N VAL A 192 -17.51 3.40 15.46
CA VAL A 192 -18.58 4.26 15.99
C VAL A 192 -19.71 3.42 16.59
N LEU A 193 -20.16 2.39 15.88
CA LEU A 193 -21.26 1.53 16.32
C LEU A 193 -20.90 0.61 17.50
N SER A 194 -19.64 0.22 17.67
CA SER A 194 -19.21 -0.54 18.86
C SER A 194 -19.24 0.31 20.14
N LEU A 195 -19.03 1.63 20.04
CA LEU A 195 -19.14 2.57 21.16
C LEU A 195 -20.57 3.08 21.37
N ARG A 196 -21.39 3.15 20.32
CA ARG A 196 -22.77 3.68 20.37
C ARG A 196 -23.77 2.77 19.61
N PRO A 197 -24.03 1.54 20.06
CA PRO A 197 -24.88 0.59 19.33
C PRO A 197 -26.31 1.09 19.11
N ASN A 198 -26.82 1.89 20.05
CA ASN A 198 -28.15 2.50 20.00
C ASN A 198 -28.32 3.51 18.86
N LEU A 199 -27.24 4.08 18.32
CA LEU A 199 -27.31 5.05 17.21
C LEU A 199 -27.40 4.38 15.83
N ARG A 200 -27.30 3.05 15.71
CA ARG A 200 -27.21 2.31 14.44
C ARG A 200 -28.23 2.72 13.37
N ARG A 201 -29.52 2.89 13.73
CA ARG A 201 -30.57 3.26 12.77
C ARG A 201 -30.39 4.68 12.26
N THR A 202 -30.23 5.63 13.18
CA THR A 202 -29.97 7.05 12.86
C THR A 202 -28.67 7.23 12.07
N TYR A 203 -27.64 6.45 12.40
CA TYR A 203 -26.36 6.45 11.69
C TYR A 203 -26.52 5.99 10.24
N ALA A 204 -27.26 4.91 10.00
CA ALA A 204 -27.58 4.46 8.64
C ALA A 204 -28.36 5.53 7.85
N GLN A 205 -29.32 6.21 8.49
CA GLN A 205 -30.10 7.29 7.87
C GLN A 205 -29.21 8.49 7.49
N ALA A 206 -28.41 9.00 8.42
CA ALA A 206 -27.49 10.12 8.19
C ALA A 206 -26.43 9.78 7.12
N LEU A 207 -25.94 8.54 7.09
CA LEU A 207 -24.98 8.08 6.08
C LEU A 207 -25.61 8.07 4.67
N VAL A 208 -26.86 7.60 4.54
CA VAL A 208 -27.60 7.64 3.27
C VAL A 208 -27.86 9.07 2.84
N GLU A 209 -28.34 9.93 3.73
CA GLU A 209 -28.62 11.35 3.44
C GLU A 209 -27.38 12.12 2.99
N ALA A 210 -26.23 11.90 3.65
CA ALA A 210 -24.96 12.51 3.26
C ALA A 210 -24.53 12.13 1.83
N HIS A 211 -24.90 10.94 1.37
CA HIS A 211 -24.57 10.44 0.03
C HIS A 211 -25.61 10.79 -1.04
N THR A 212 -26.91 10.78 -0.74
CA THR A 212 -27.96 11.16 -1.70
C THR A 212 -27.93 12.66 -2.03
N ARG A 213 -27.47 13.50 -1.11
CA ARG A 213 -27.24 14.94 -1.34
C ARG A 213 -25.96 15.27 -2.13
N ARG A 214 -25.30 14.29 -2.79
CA ARG A 214 -24.23 14.55 -3.77
C ARG A 214 -24.87 14.60 -5.17
N THR A 215 -24.87 15.77 -5.80
CA THR A 215 -25.39 16.00 -7.16
C THR A 215 -24.73 15.06 -8.16
N GLY A 216 -25.53 14.36 -8.97
CA GLY A 216 -25.04 13.40 -9.96
C GLY A 216 -25.81 13.44 -11.26
N SER A 217 -25.08 13.64 -12.36
CA SER A 217 -25.42 13.32 -13.74
C SER A 217 -24.16 13.53 -14.59
N PRO A 218 -23.99 12.84 -15.73
CA PRO A 218 -23.93 13.62 -16.97
C PRO A 218 -25.30 13.71 -17.62
N LEU A 219 -25.90 12.55 -17.97
CA LEU A 219 -27.29 12.39 -18.41
C LEU A 219 -27.87 11.06 -17.84
N ALA A 220 -28.08 11.01 -16.52
CA ALA A 220 -28.47 9.88 -15.65
C ALA A 220 -29.55 8.91 -16.19
N CYS A 221 -29.61 7.63 -15.76
CA CYS A 221 -30.12 7.23 -14.44
C CYS A 221 -29.06 7.07 -13.32
N PHE A 222 -29.43 7.47 -12.10
CA PHE A 222 -28.50 7.56 -10.95
C PHE A 222 -28.98 6.74 -9.75
N PHE A 223 -28.21 5.71 -9.37
CA PHE A 223 -28.27 5.10 -8.05
C PHE A 223 -26.82 4.94 -7.56
N ALA A 224 -26.42 5.69 -6.54
CA ALA A 224 -25.06 5.65 -5.97
C ALA A 224 -24.86 4.37 -5.14
N ALA A 225 -24.84 3.23 -5.83
CA ALA A 225 -25.20 1.94 -5.27
C ALA A 225 -24.09 1.31 -4.40
N HIS A 226 -22.98 0.90 -5.02
CA HIS A 226 -22.23 -0.22 -4.47
C HIS A 226 -21.50 0.04 -3.13
N PRO A 227 -20.73 1.14 -2.95
CA PRO A 227 -20.01 1.39 -1.70
C PRO A 227 -20.93 1.72 -0.52
N LEU A 228 -21.99 2.52 -0.77
CA LEU A 228 -22.95 2.92 0.26
C LEU A 228 -23.81 1.75 0.71
N LEU A 229 -24.37 0.98 -0.22
CA LEU A 229 -25.15 -0.23 0.10
C LEU A 229 -24.29 -1.24 0.88
N LEU A 230 -23.01 -1.38 0.53
CA LEU A 230 -22.09 -2.25 1.27
C LEU A 230 -21.92 -1.79 2.72
N ARG A 231 -21.65 -0.50 2.96
CA ARG A 231 -21.57 0.08 4.32
C ARG A 231 -22.87 -0.15 5.09
N VAL A 232 -24.01 0.29 4.56
CA VAL A 232 -25.33 0.15 5.21
C VAL A 232 -25.68 -1.31 5.53
N LYS A 233 -25.41 -2.25 4.60
CA LYS A 233 -25.61 -3.69 4.81
C LYS A 233 -24.72 -4.27 5.92
N LEU A 234 -23.55 -3.71 6.15
CA LEU A 234 -22.64 -4.11 7.22
C LEU A 234 -23.00 -3.50 8.57
N LEU A 235 -23.58 -2.30 8.62
CA LEU A 235 -24.08 -1.70 9.87
C LEU A 235 -25.07 -2.63 10.59
N ALA A 236 -25.85 -3.42 9.84
CA ALA A 236 -26.82 -4.37 10.38
C ALA A 236 -26.19 -5.58 11.10
N ARG A 237 -24.87 -5.82 10.97
CA ARG A 237 -24.20 -6.95 11.61
C ARG A 237 -23.73 -6.60 13.02
N PRO A 238 -23.77 -7.54 13.98
CA PRO A 238 -23.10 -7.37 15.26
C PRO A 238 -21.58 -7.48 15.07
N GLU A 239 -20.81 -6.72 15.87
CA GLU A 239 -19.36 -6.86 15.88
C GLU A 239 -18.95 -8.23 16.46
N PRO A 240 -17.88 -8.87 15.93
CA PRO A 240 -17.40 -10.15 16.46
C PRO A 240 -16.94 -10.06 17.91
N SER A 241 -17.08 -11.16 18.66
CA SER A 241 -16.61 -11.24 20.04
C SER A 241 -15.09 -11.04 20.17
N TYR A 242 -14.64 -10.58 21.33
CA TYR A 242 -13.22 -10.33 21.61
C TYR A 242 -12.32 -11.53 21.26
N ARG A 243 -12.75 -12.77 21.60
CA ARG A 243 -12.02 -14.01 21.24
C ARG A 243 -11.85 -14.21 19.74
N ARG A 244 -12.83 -13.82 18.91
CA ARG A 244 -12.70 -13.85 17.44
C ARG A 244 -11.74 -12.76 16.98
N GLN A 245 -11.80 -11.55 17.56
CA GLN A 245 -10.90 -10.47 17.21
C GLN A 245 -9.43 -10.78 17.55
N THR A 246 -9.14 -11.40 18.71
CA THR A 246 -7.77 -11.81 19.04
C THR A 246 -7.27 -12.93 18.12
N ALA A 247 -8.10 -13.94 17.82
CA ALA A 247 -7.75 -14.98 16.86
C ALA A 247 -7.49 -14.43 15.44
N GLY A 248 -8.32 -13.49 14.96
CA GLY A 248 -8.11 -12.82 13.68
C GLY A 248 -6.86 -11.95 13.63
N ALA A 249 -6.52 -11.26 14.73
CA ALA A 249 -5.27 -10.51 14.84
C ALA A 249 -4.04 -11.44 14.81
N ALA A 250 -4.08 -12.57 15.51
CA ALA A 250 -3.03 -13.60 15.46
C ALA A 250 -2.89 -14.22 14.05
N ALA A 251 -4.01 -14.47 13.37
CA ALA A 251 -3.99 -14.95 11.98
C ALA A 251 -3.36 -13.93 11.01
N ILE A 252 -3.62 -12.63 11.18
CA ILE A 252 -2.98 -11.57 10.37
C ILE A 252 -1.47 -11.50 10.66
N ALA A 253 -1.04 -11.61 11.92
CA ALA A 253 0.38 -11.65 12.28
C ALA A 253 1.08 -12.87 11.66
N LEU A 254 0.47 -14.06 11.73
CA LEU A 254 0.99 -15.27 11.09
C LEU A 254 1.05 -15.13 9.57
N MET A 255 0.01 -14.58 8.92
CA MET A 255 0.04 -14.30 7.47
C MET A 255 1.12 -13.30 7.09
N ALA A 256 1.43 -12.31 7.93
CA ALA A 256 2.52 -11.36 7.69
C ALA A 256 3.88 -12.06 7.72
N VAL A 257 4.11 -12.95 8.69
CA VAL A 257 5.33 -13.78 8.76
C VAL A 257 5.43 -14.71 7.55
N ILE A 258 4.35 -15.43 7.19
CA ILE A 258 4.32 -16.31 6.01
C ILE A 258 4.56 -15.52 4.71
N THR A 259 4.00 -14.32 4.59
CA THR A 259 4.21 -13.45 3.42
C THR A 259 5.67 -12.99 3.32
N ALA A 260 6.26 -12.54 4.43
CA ALA A 260 7.67 -12.14 4.47
C ALA A 260 8.61 -13.31 4.13
N LEU A 261 8.38 -14.49 4.73
CA LEU A 261 9.16 -15.70 4.44
C LEU A 261 8.97 -16.16 2.98
N GLY A 262 7.75 -16.14 2.44
CA GLY A 262 7.48 -16.53 1.06
C GLY A 262 8.15 -15.60 0.04
N VAL A 263 8.15 -14.29 0.29
CA VAL A 263 8.90 -13.32 -0.52
C VAL A 263 10.40 -13.58 -0.43
N TRP A 264 10.90 -13.88 0.77
CA TRP A 264 12.32 -14.16 1.02
C TRP A 264 12.82 -15.46 0.37
N THR A 265 11.98 -16.50 0.26
CA THR A 265 12.36 -17.78 -0.36
C THR A 265 12.20 -17.81 -1.89
N VAL A 266 11.17 -17.15 -2.43
CA VAL A 266 10.84 -17.20 -3.87
C VAL A 266 11.68 -16.21 -4.69
N THR A 267 12.33 -15.24 -4.07
CA THR A 267 13.15 -14.25 -4.78
C THR A 267 14.42 -14.89 -5.36
N PRO A 268 14.65 -14.79 -6.69
CA PRO A 268 15.86 -15.33 -7.34
C PRO A 268 17.09 -14.52 -6.93
N ARG A 269 18.25 -14.92 -7.44
CA ARG A 269 19.51 -14.22 -7.17
C ARG A 269 19.58 -12.80 -7.71
N GLY A 270 20.42 -12.00 -7.05
CA GLY A 270 21.08 -10.84 -7.61
C GLY A 270 22.35 -11.24 -8.36
N PRO A 271 22.86 -10.39 -9.27
CA PRO A 271 24.17 -10.62 -9.87
C PRO A 271 25.24 -10.69 -8.77
N LEU A 272 26.09 -11.71 -8.82
CA LEU A 272 27.31 -11.73 -8.02
C LEU A 272 28.21 -10.56 -8.49
N PRO A 273 28.95 -9.89 -7.60
CA PRO A 273 30.07 -9.09 -8.03
C PRO A 273 31.01 -9.98 -8.85
N SER A 274 31.60 -9.43 -9.90
CA SER A 274 32.69 -10.08 -10.63
C SER A 274 33.84 -10.28 -9.65
N GLN A 275 33.94 -11.47 -9.06
CA GLN A 275 35.21 -11.95 -8.54
C GLN A 275 36.12 -12.14 -9.76
N GLU A 276 36.85 -11.08 -10.10
CA GLU A 276 38.21 -11.27 -10.56
C GLU A 276 38.91 -12.06 -9.46
N ILE A 277 38.96 -13.38 -9.61
CA ILE A 277 39.83 -14.22 -8.80
C ILE A 277 41.25 -13.94 -9.30
N SER A 278 41.80 -12.81 -8.86
CA SER A 278 43.21 -12.52 -8.89
C SER A 278 43.88 -13.45 -7.89
N TRP A 279 44.09 -14.70 -8.32
CA TRP A 279 45.06 -15.57 -7.67
C TRP A 279 46.39 -14.79 -7.56
N PRO A 280 46.98 -14.67 -6.36
CA PRO A 280 48.33 -14.12 -6.23
C PRO A 280 49.29 -15.11 -6.90
N GLY A 281 49.53 -14.90 -8.20
CA GLY A 281 50.12 -15.91 -9.07
C GLY A 281 49.59 -15.96 -10.52
N ARG A 282 48.72 -15.04 -10.98
CA ARG A 282 48.58 -14.82 -12.44
C ARG A 282 49.87 -14.17 -12.95
N PHE A 283 50.84 -14.99 -13.32
CA PHE A 283 52.02 -14.58 -14.08
C PHE A 283 51.57 -13.92 -15.39
N VAL A 284 51.73 -12.60 -15.49
CA VAL A 284 51.75 -11.90 -16.78
C VAL A 284 53.12 -12.15 -17.38
N GLY A 285 53.28 -13.33 -17.97
CA GLY A 285 54.54 -13.85 -18.48
C GLY A 285 54.91 -13.33 -19.86
N ASP A 286 55.09 -12.01 -20.00
CA ASP A 286 55.86 -11.42 -21.12
C ASP A 286 57.35 -11.26 -20.74
N SER A 287 57.83 -12.03 -19.76
CA SER A 287 59.24 -12.08 -19.36
C SER A 287 59.59 -13.47 -18.84
N PRO A 288 60.73 -14.04 -19.28
CA PRO A 288 61.11 -15.42 -18.96
C PRO A 288 61.53 -15.52 -17.50
N VAL A 289 60.90 -16.44 -16.77
CA VAL A 289 61.28 -16.82 -15.41
C VAL A 289 62.27 -18.00 -15.50
N ASP A 290 63.33 -17.96 -14.70
CA ASP A 290 64.29 -19.03 -14.43
C ASP A 290 65.19 -19.54 -15.58
N GLY A 291 65.64 -18.65 -16.48
CA GLY A 291 66.96 -18.78 -17.15
C GLY A 291 67.22 -20.00 -18.05
N ILE A 292 66.25 -20.89 -18.25
CA ILE A 292 66.37 -22.09 -19.07
C ILE A 292 65.75 -21.81 -20.45
N THR A 293 66.62 -21.59 -21.43
CA THR A 293 66.22 -21.47 -22.83
C THR A 293 65.72 -22.82 -23.34
N LEU A 294 64.40 -23.02 -23.41
CA LEU A 294 63.84 -24.14 -24.15
C LEU A 294 64.16 -23.96 -25.65
N PRO A 295 64.73 -24.97 -26.33
CA PRO A 295 65.09 -24.85 -27.74
C PRO A 295 63.81 -24.77 -28.60
N LYS A 296 63.76 -23.79 -29.50
CA LYS A 296 62.72 -23.73 -30.53
C LYS A 296 62.97 -24.85 -31.55
N LEU A 297 62.06 -25.80 -31.63
CA LEU A 297 61.95 -26.68 -32.80
C LEU A 297 61.33 -25.86 -33.93
N ASN A 298 62.10 -25.65 -35.00
CA ASN A 298 61.59 -25.10 -36.26
C ASN A 298 61.26 -26.26 -37.20
N HIS A 299 59.99 -26.32 -37.60
CA HIS A 299 59.37 -27.23 -38.58
C HIS A 299 59.24 -28.71 -38.17
#